data_AF-A0A1B8W2T8-F1
#
_entry.id   AF-A0A1B8W2T8-F1
#
_cell.length_a   1.000
_cell.length_b   1.000
_cell.length_c   1.000
_cell.angle_alpha   90.00
_cell.angle_beta   90.00
_cell.angle_gamma   90.00
#
_symmetry.space_group_name_H-M   'P 1'
#
loop_
_entity.id
_entity.type
_entity.pdbx_description
1 polymer ?
#
loop_
_entity_poly.entity_id
_entity_poly.type
_entity_poly.pdbx_seq_one_letter_code
_entity_poly.pdbx_strand_id
1 'polypeptide(L)'
;MNNLPQRVELLRQMIEEKVNERNSLRSKMEQIQVEIRQNDTAISTFQNELEKLTGEKAAVTQTLLRGSEIGDAAIKALKILGGQAHYQEIKEEIEKRQVISGINDKSKADSVWNHLNKSELVIKIGRGRFQLK
;
A
#
# COMPACT_ATOMS: atom_id res chain seq x y z
N MET A 1 -13.51 46.33 -28.30
CA MET A 1 -13.19 46.83 -26.95
C MET A 1 -12.55 45.69 -26.17
N ASN A 2 -11.33 45.90 -25.65
CA ASN A 2 -10.51 44.86 -25.03
C ASN A 2 -11.01 44.55 -23.60
N ASN A 3 -11.69 43.42 -23.41
CA ASN A 3 -12.09 42.89 -22.08
C ASN A 3 -10.92 42.23 -21.32
N LEU A 4 -9.68 42.66 -21.60
CA LEU A 4 -8.48 42.14 -20.97
C LEU A 4 -8.49 42.32 -19.44
N PRO A 5 -8.88 43.49 -18.89
CA PRO A 5 -8.91 43.68 -17.44
C PRO A 5 -9.88 42.74 -16.72
N GLN A 6 -11.07 42.54 -17.29
CA GLN A 6 -12.08 41.62 -16.73
C GLN A 6 -11.61 40.15 -16.77
N ARG A 7 -10.94 39.74 -17.84
CA ARG A 7 -10.35 38.39 -17.95
C ARG A 7 -9.22 38.16 -16.95
N VAL A 8 -8.37 39.16 -16.74
CA VAL A 8 -7.29 39.08 -15.74
C VAL A 8 -7.87 38.96 -14.33
N GLU A 9 -8.95 39.69 -14.03
CA GLU A 9 -9.61 39.61 -12.73
C GLU A 9 -10.27 38.24 -12.49
N LEU A 10 -10.94 37.69 -13.50
CA LEU A 10 -11.50 36.33 -13.42
C LEU A 10 -10.41 35.28 -13.14
N LEU A 11 -9.28 35.38 -13.84
CA LEU A 11 -8.15 34.47 -13.63
C LEU A 11 -7.53 34.61 -12.23
N ARG A 12 -7.48 35.83 -11.67
CA ARG A 12 -7.03 36.06 -10.28
C ARG A 12 -7.95 35.35 -9.28
N GLN A 13 -9.26 35.50 -9.43
CA GLN A 13 -10.25 34.84 -8.57
C GLN A 13 -10.14 33.31 -8.66
N MET A 14 -10.02 32.75 -9.87
CA MET A 14 -9.85 31.31 -10.06
C MET A 14 -8.55 30.77 -9.41
N ILE A 15 -7.45 31.53 -9.50
CA ILE A 15 -6.19 31.15 -8.85
C ILE A 15 -6.36 31.15 -7.32
N GLU A 16 -7.02 32.16 -6.77
CA GLU A 16 -7.30 32.26 -5.34
C GLU A 16 -8.17 31.10 -4.84
N GLU A 17 -9.25 30.77 -5.56
CA GLU A 17 -10.07 29.59 -5.28
C GLU A 17 -9.26 28.30 -5.28
N LYS A 18 -8.38 28.11 -6.27
CA LYS A 18 -7.52 26.92 -6.37
C LYS A 18 -6.48 26.85 -5.26
N VAL A 19 -5.94 27.99 -4.83
CA VAL A 19 -5.02 28.07 -3.68
C VAL A 19 -5.77 27.68 -2.39
N ASN A 20 -7.00 28.16 -2.21
CA ASN A 20 -7.83 27.83 -1.06
C ASN A 20 -8.21 26.33 -1.04
N GLU A 21 -8.58 25.77 -2.20
CA GLU A 21 -8.85 24.34 -2.35
C GLU A 21 -7.63 23.49 -1.98
N ARG A 22 -6.44 23.85 -2.49
CA ARG A 22 -5.17 23.17 -2.15
C ARG A 22 -4.89 23.22 -0.65
N ASN A 23 -5.07 24.37 -0.01
CA ASN A 23 -4.80 24.52 1.43
C ASN A 23 -5.80 23.71 2.28
N SER A 24 -7.07 23.63 1.85
CA SER A 24 -8.09 22.79 2.49
C SER A 24 -7.74 21.30 2.38
N LEU A 25 -7.36 20.84 1.18
CA LEU A 25 -6.94 19.46 0.95
C LEU A 25 -5.71 19.09 1.77
N ARG A 26 -4.73 20.00 1.88
CA ARG A 26 -3.56 19.82 2.73
C ARG A 26 -3.93 19.64 4.20
N SER A 27 -4.83 20.48 4.70
CA SER A 27 -5.29 20.40 6.10
C SER A 27 -6.01 19.07 6.39
N LYS A 28 -6.87 18.61 5.45
CA LYS A 28 -7.52 17.30 5.55
C LYS A 28 -6.51 16.16 5.54
N MET A 29 -5.48 16.24 4.70
CA MET A 29 -4.43 15.23 4.66
C MET A 29 -3.64 15.16 5.98
N GLU A 30 -3.33 16.31 6.58
CA GLU A 30 -2.67 16.39 7.89
C GLU A 30 -3.54 15.77 8.99
N GLN A 31 -4.87 16.01 8.97
CA GLN A 31 -5.81 15.37 9.90
C GLN A 31 -5.85 13.85 9.74
N ILE A 32 -5.97 13.35 8.51
CA ILE A 32 -5.97 11.90 8.22
C ILE A 32 -4.68 11.25 8.71
N GLN A 33 -3.53 11.91 8.55
CA GLN A 33 -2.25 11.39 9.05
C GLN A 33 -2.21 11.29 10.58
N VAL A 34 -2.85 12.22 11.29
CA VAL A 34 -2.97 12.15 12.75
C VAL A 34 -3.87 10.98 13.15
N GLU A 35 -5.02 10.82 12.50
CA GLU A 35 -5.95 9.71 12.77
C GLU A 35 -5.30 8.34 12.54
N ILE A 36 -4.53 8.18 11.46
CA ILE A 36 -3.78 6.94 11.19
C ILE A 36 -2.81 6.63 12.34
N ARG A 37 -2.04 7.60 12.83
CA ARG A 37 -1.11 7.40 13.95
C ARG A 37 -1.82 7.00 15.24
N GLN A 38 -2.98 7.59 15.50
CA GLN A 38 -3.81 7.25 16.67
C GLN A 38 -4.31 5.81 16.57
N ASN A 39 -4.79 5.40 15.39
CA ASN A 39 -5.23 4.03 15.14
C ASN A 39 -4.08 3.02 15.27
N ASP A 40 -2.90 3.32 14.72
CA ASP A 40 -1.72 2.46 14.87
C ASP A 40 -1.34 2.25 16.35
N THR A 41 -1.43 3.32 17.15
CA THR A 41 -1.18 3.26 18.60
C THR A 41 -2.22 2.40 19.31
N ALA A 42 -3.50 2.53 18.94
CA ALA A 42 -4.58 1.73 19.50
C ALA A 42 -4.43 0.25 19.14
N ILE A 43 -4.12 -0.06 17.88
CA ILE A 43 -3.85 -1.43 17.40
C ILE A 43 -2.69 -2.04 18.18
N SER A 44 -1.58 -1.32 18.33
CA SER A 44 -0.43 -1.81 19.11
C SER A 44 -0.80 -2.08 20.57
N THR A 45 -1.65 -1.23 21.16
CA THR A 45 -2.13 -1.41 22.54
C THR A 45 -2.97 -2.69 22.66
N PHE A 46 -3.94 -2.89 21.75
CA PHE A 46 -4.77 -4.10 21.74
C PHE A 46 -3.96 -5.37 21.50
N GLN A 47 -2.94 -5.31 20.65
CA GLN A 47 -2.04 -6.45 20.42
C GLN A 47 -1.26 -6.83 21.69
N ASN A 48 -0.74 -5.84 22.40
CA ASN A 48 -0.05 -6.07 23.68
C ASN A 48 -1.00 -6.64 24.74
N GLU A 49 -2.25 -6.18 24.79
CA GLU A 49 -3.25 -6.73 25.71
C GLU A 49 -3.63 -8.17 25.35
N LEU A 50 -3.79 -8.48 24.06
CA LEU A 50 -4.02 -9.84 23.59
C LEU A 50 -2.86 -10.77 23.95
N GLU A 51 -1.61 -10.35 23.72
CA GLU A 51 -0.43 -11.15 24.07
C GLU A 51 -0.37 -11.45 25.58
N LYS A 52 -0.72 -10.46 26.44
CA LYS A 52 -0.81 -10.67 27.89
C LYS A 52 -1.89 -11.68 28.27
N LEU A 53 -3.02 -11.70 27.56
CA LEU A 53 -4.16 -12.57 27.86
C LEU A 53 -3.98 -14.00 27.35
N THR A 54 -3.36 -14.16 26.18
CA THR A 54 -3.23 -15.48 25.53
C THR A 54 -1.88 -16.15 25.80
N GLY A 55 -0.85 -15.40 26.23
CA GLY A 55 0.51 -15.90 26.37
C GLY A 55 1.20 -16.21 25.02
N GLU A 56 0.50 -16.02 23.92
CA GLU A 56 1.01 -16.11 22.56
C GLU A 56 1.29 -14.70 22.06
N LYS A 57 2.48 -14.49 21.48
CA LYS A 57 2.75 -13.27 20.72
C LYS A 57 1.68 -13.13 19.63
N ALA A 58 0.74 -12.21 19.82
CA ALA A 58 -0.18 -11.79 18.78
C ALA A 58 0.61 -10.97 17.76
N ALA A 59 1.51 -11.62 17.03
CA ALA A 59 2.28 -11.04 15.96
C ALA A 59 1.40 -10.94 14.70
N VAL A 60 0.35 -10.13 14.79
CA VAL A 60 -0.24 -9.50 13.61
C VAL A 60 0.47 -8.16 13.43
N THR A 61 1.80 -8.19 13.34
CA THR A 61 2.57 -7.11 12.74
C THR A 61 2.23 -7.12 11.26
N GLN A 62 1.06 -6.60 10.90
CA GLN A 62 0.72 -6.25 9.53
C GLN A 62 1.61 -5.07 9.14
N THR A 63 2.87 -5.34 8.86
CA THR A 63 3.83 -4.33 8.42
C THR A 63 3.32 -3.76 7.11
N LEU A 64 3.17 -2.44 7.06
CA LEU A 64 2.80 -1.69 5.87
C LEU A 64 3.83 -1.96 4.78
N LEU A 65 3.39 -2.58 3.69
CA LEU A 65 4.22 -2.90 2.54
C LEU A 65 4.19 -1.72 1.56
N ARG A 66 5.33 -1.05 1.37
CA ARG A 66 5.47 -0.04 0.31
C ARG A 66 5.53 -0.74 -1.05
N GLY A 67 5.09 -0.05 -2.10
CA GLY A 67 5.09 -0.61 -3.46
C GLY A 67 6.46 -1.16 -3.91
N SER A 68 7.55 -0.52 -3.48
CA SER A 68 8.93 -0.95 -3.77
C SER A 68 9.33 -2.26 -3.09
N GLU A 69 8.66 -2.64 -2.00
CA GLU A 69 9.00 -3.79 -1.16
C GLU A 69 8.21 -5.05 -1.57
N ILE A 70 7.22 -4.91 -2.47
CA ILE A 70 6.36 -6.02 -2.95
C ILE A 70 7.18 -7.13 -3.59
N GLY A 71 8.25 -6.80 -4.33
CA GLY A 71 9.10 -7.79 -4.97
C GLY A 71 9.81 -8.70 -3.98
N ASP A 72 10.41 -8.12 -2.93
CA ASP A 72 11.09 -8.88 -1.88
C ASP A 72 10.10 -9.71 -1.07
N ALA A 73 8.92 -9.15 -0.77
CA ALA A 73 7.85 -9.86 -0.10
C ALA A 73 7.33 -11.05 -0.94
N ALA A 74 7.18 -10.88 -2.25
CA ALA A 74 6.76 -11.95 -3.16
C ALA A 74 7.77 -13.09 -3.24
N ILE A 75 9.07 -12.80 -3.27
CA ILE A 75 10.12 -13.83 -3.27
C ILE A 75 10.13 -14.57 -1.92
N LYS A 76 9.98 -13.86 -0.80
CA LYS A 76 9.87 -14.49 0.53
C LYS A 76 8.64 -15.38 0.64
N ALA A 77 7.48 -14.90 0.21
CA ALA A 77 6.25 -15.67 0.19
C ALA A 77 6.37 -16.91 -0.70
N LEU A 78 6.99 -16.80 -1.89
CA LEU A 78 7.25 -17.94 -2.76
C LEU A 78 8.16 -18.99 -2.09
N LYS A 79 9.20 -18.57 -1.36
CA LYS A 79 10.04 -19.47 -0.56
C LYS A 79 9.24 -20.20 0.51
N ILE A 80 8.36 -19.49 1.21
CA ILE A 80 7.49 -20.07 2.24
C ILE A 80 6.53 -21.10 1.65
N LEU A 81 6.02 -20.85 0.44
CA LEU A 81 5.11 -21.75 -0.29
C LEU A 81 5.82 -22.94 -0.96
N GLY A 82 7.06 -23.25 -0.57
CA GLY A 82 7.80 -24.41 -1.08
C GLY A 82 8.50 -24.16 -2.42
N GLY A 83 8.68 -22.90 -2.81
CA GLY A 83 9.47 -22.51 -3.97
C GLY A 83 8.75 -22.62 -5.31
N GLN A 84 7.49 -23.04 -5.33
CA GLN A 84 6.65 -23.05 -6.54
C GLN A 84 5.19 -22.73 -6.18
N ALA A 85 4.65 -21.62 -6.69
CA ALA A 85 3.29 -21.19 -6.37
C ALA A 85 2.67 -20.30 -7.46
N HIS A 86 1.35 -20.18 -7.45
CA HIS A 86 0.59 -19.22 -8.24
C HIS A 86 0.68 -17.81 -7.62
N TYR A 87 0.72 -16.75 -8.43
CA TYR A 87 0.88 -15.38 -7.92
C TYR A 87 -0.24 -14.92 -6.96
N GLN A 88 -1.44 -15.50 -7.06
CA GLN A 88 -2.52 -15.26 -6.10
C GLN A 88 -2.23 -15.89 -4.74
N GLU A 89 -1.72 -17.13 -4.71
CA GLU A 89 -1.31 -17.80 -3.47
C GLU A 89 -0.15 -17.03 -2.80
N ILE A 90 0.77 -16.50 -3.61
CA ILE A 90 1.86 -15.65 -3.14
C ILE A 90 1.30 -14.34 -2.55
N LYS A 91 0.34 -13.70 -3.21
CA LYS A 91 -0.35 -12.49 -2.68
C LYS A 91 -1.04 -12.79 -1.35
N GLU A 92 -1.78 -13.89 -1.26
CA GLU A 92 -2.45 -14.31 -0.03
C GLU A 92 -1.45 -14.57 1.10
N GLU A 93 -0.32 -15.24 0.82
CA GLU A 93 0.72 -15.47 1.82
C GLU A 93 1.39 -14.18 2.30
N ILE A 94 1.54 -13.18 1.41
CA ILE A 94 1.97 -11.83 1.81
C ILE A 94 0.91 -11.21 2.73
N GLU A 95 -0.37 -11.26 2.35
CA GLU A 95 -1.47 -10.62 3.08
C GLU A 95 -1.76 -11.24 4.45
N LYS A 96 -1.35 -12.50 4.69
CA LYS A 96 -1.37 -13.11 6.03
C LYS A 96 -0.46 -12.41 7.03
N ARG A 97 0.59 -11.74 6.55
CA ARG A 97 1.66 -11.19 7.39
C ARG A 97 1.83 -9.68 7.23
N GLN A 98 1.34 -9.09 6.15
CA GLN A 98 1.62 -7.70 5.79
C GLN A 98 0.39 -7.09 5.11
N VAL A 99 0.11 -5.81 5.37
CA VAL A 99 -0.95 -5.07 4.66
C VAL A 99 -0.32 -4.33 3.50
N ILE A 100 -0.71 -4.69 2.28
CA ILE A 100 -0.39 -3.91 1.09
C ILE A 100 -1.35 -2.71 1.06
N SER A 101 -0.91 -1.54 1.54
CA SER A 101 -1.75 -0.33 1.59
C SER A 101 -1.63 0.50 0.31
N GLY A 102 -2.63 1.34 0.05
CA GLY A 102 -2.57 2.37 -1.00
C GLY A 102 -2.86 1.87 -2.42
N ILE A 103 -3.30 0.62 -2.60
CA ILE A 103 -3.64 0.07 -3.92
C ILE A 103 -4.86 -0.86 -3.81
N ASN A 104 -5.76 -0.82 -4.81
CA ASN A 104 -6.91 -1.72 -4.86
C ASN A 104 -6.46 -3.18 -5.08
N ASP A 105 -7.30 -4.16 -4.72
CA ASP A 105 -6.92 -5.58 -4.71
C ASP A 105 -6.45 -6.13 -6.06
N LYS A 106 -7.01 -5.61 -7.17
CA LYS A 106 -6.59 -5.97 -8.52
C LYS A 106 -5.14 -5.52 -8.76
N SER A 107 -4.82 -4.27 -8.40
CA SER A 107 -3.49 -3.70 -8.54
C SER A 107 -2.45 -4.33 -7.60
N LYS A 108 -2.85 -4.91 -6.47
CA LYS A 108 -1.94 -5.69 -5.61
C LYS A 108 -1.48 -6.97 -6.30
N ALA A 109 -2.43 -7.71 -6.87
CA ALA A 109 -2.14 -8.96 -7.58
C ALA A 109 -1.30 -8.70 -8.84
N ASP A 110 -1.63 -7.63 -9.58
CA ASP A 110 -0.86 -7.18 -10.74
C ASP A 110 0.56 -6.73 -10.35
N SER A 111 0.72 -6.09 -9.19
CA SER A 111 2.04 -5.71 -8.66
C SER A 111 2.90 -6.94 -8.35
N VAL A 112 2.35 -7.92 -7.62
CA VAL A 112 3.06 -9.18 -7.32
C VAL A 112 3.47 -9.89 -8.61
N TRP A 113 2.54 -9.99 -9.57
CA TRP A 113 2.82 -10.56 -10.89
C TRP A 113 3.95 -9.83 -11.62
N ASN A 114 3.91 -8.50 -11.67
CA ASN A 114 4.90 -7.69 -12.37
C ASN A 114 6.29 -7.81 -11.74
N HIS A 115 6.37 -7.83 -10.41
CA HIS A 115 7.65 -8.00 -9.70
C HIS A 115 8.24 -9.39 -9.91
N LEU A 116 7.43 -10.45 -9.87
CA LEU A 116 7.90 -11.82 -10.12
C LEU A 116 8.42 -12.01 -11.56
N ASN A 117 7.76 -11.41 -12.56
CA ASN A 117 8.24 -11.48 -13.96
C ASN A 117 9.56 -10.71 -14.19
N LYS A 118 9.84 -9.69 -13.38
CA LYS A 118 11.08 -8.89 -13.47
C LYS A 118 12.21 -9.45 -12.62
N SER A 119 11.93 -10.43 -11.76
CA SER A 119 12.91 -10.98 -10.84
C SER A 119 13.85 -11.97 -11.54
N GLU A 120 15.16 -11.80 -11.36
CA GLU A 120 16.14 -12.75 -11.86
C GLU A 120 16.16 -14.06 -11.06
N LEU A 121 15.59 -14.08 -9.85
CA LEU A 121 15.58 -15.21 -8.92
C LEU A 121 14.41 -16.18 -9.15
N VAL A 122 13.51 -15.84 -10.06
CA VAL A 122 12.25 -16.56 -10.28
C VAL A 122 12.09 -16.86 -11.77
N ILE A 123 11.54 -18.03 -12.09
CA ILE A 123 11.12 -18.41 -13.44
C ILE A 123 9.60 -18.57 -13.48
N LYS A 124 9.01 -18.13 -14.59
CA LYS A 124 7.60 -18.37 -14.87
C LYS A 124 7.46 -19.73 -15.57
N ILE A 125 6.80 -20.66 -14.90
CA ILE A 125 6.65 -22.05 -15.36
C ILE A 125 5.27 -22.35 -15.96
N GLY A 126 4.35 -21.39 -15.92
CA GLY A 126 3.02 -21.56 -16.49
C GLY A 126 2.17 -20.31 -16.41
N ARG A 127 0.89 -20.44 -16.80
CA ARG A 127 -0.09 -19.37 -16.61
C ARG A 127 -0.28 -19.17 -15.11
N GLY A 128 0.12 -18.01 -14.59
CA GLY A 128 -0.06 -17.74 -13.16
C GLY A 128 1.08 -18.19 -12.25
N ARG A 129 1.91 -19.16 -12.69
CA ARG A 129 2.78 -19.94 -11.79
C ARG A 129 4.24 -19.57 -11.94
N PHE A 130 4.89 -19.46 -10.78
CA PHE A 130 6.27 -19.07 -10.62
C PHE A 130 7.01 -20.10 -9.79
N GLN A 131 8.30 -20.29 -10.08
CA GLN A 131 9.19 -21.17 -9.36
C GLN A 131 10.51 -20.44 -9.09
N LEU A 132 11.12 -20.64 -7.92
CA LEU A 132 12.47 -20.15 -7.66
C LEU A 132 13.47 -20.86 -8.57
N LYS A 133 14.45 -20.11 -9.06
CA LYS A 133 15.61 -20.70 -9.74
C LYS A 133 16.49 -21.47 -8.79
#